data_AF-A0A9P5BU06-F1
#
_entry.id   AF-A0A9P5BU06-F1
#
_cell.length_a   1.000
_cell.length_b   1.000
_cell.length_c   1.000
_cell.angle_alpha   90.00
_cell.angle_beta   90.00
_cell.angle_gamma   90.00
#
_symmetry.space_group_name_H-M   'P 1'
#
loop_
_entity.id
_entity.type
_entity.pdbx_description
1 polymer ?
#
loop_
_entity_poly.entity_id
_entity_poly.type
_entity_poly.pdbx_seq_one_letter_code
_entity_poly.pdbx_strand_id
1 'polypeptide(L)'
;MSSVSPEATRTPRAQDTMPPPPLSVRVPEADAETDFPDAVILDHYLNPETYRVTFDWKRVGVREQLVIPEVHAQLIDQNKVLDYWHQVYLTTRQVREQALRCEFYHVFQILDHRRRGRGTRSGFLLVQWVGYSDDPEEATWEPITKIDRVAPLDVRDYLTKKRLWKNLRPWPAWRRKIQDHEDARQRLIAAPSLLDEANQRLRSESTTRLSADLGLDR
;
A
#
# COMPACT_ATOMS: atom_id res chain seq x y z
N MET A 1 -10.08 54.50 50.39
CA MET A 1 -8.87 54.19 49.60
C MET A 1 -9.26 53.06 48.65
N SER A 2 -9.96 53.34 47.54
CA SER A 2 -9.44 53.78 46.23
C SER A 2 -8.17 53.08 45.81
N SER A 3 -8.30 52.00 45.04
CA SER A 3 -7.39 51.63 43.95
C SER A 3 -8.17 50.78 42.93
N VAL A 4 -8.59 51.46 41.87
CA VAL A 4 -9.06 50.90 40.58
C VAL A 4 -7.88 51.00 39.62
N SER A 5 -7.54 49.93 38.90
CA SER A 5 -6.76 49.93 37.63
C SER A 5 -6.46 48.47 37.19
N PRO A 6 -6.28 48.19 35.89
CA PRO A 6 -7.38 48.15 34.94
C PRO A 6 -7.44 46.83 34.17
N GLU A 7 -8.61 46.63 33.58
CA GLU A 7 -9.01 45.57 32.66
C GLU A 7 -8.16 45.61 31.38
N ALA A 8 -7.39 44.54 31.13
CA ALA A 8 -6.68 44.35 29.87
C ALA A 8 -7.57 43.56 28.90
N THR A 9 -8.20 44.32 28.00
CA THR A 9 -8.88 43.88 26.78
C THR A 9 -8.10 42.77 26.07
N ARG A 10 -8.65 41.54 26.12
CA ARG A 10 -8.12 40.39 25.38
C ARG A 10 -8.65 40.47 23.95
N THR A 11 -7.88 41.10 23.06
CA THR A 11 -8.15 41.12 21.62
C THR A 11 -8.21 39.69 21.09
N PRO A 12 -9.25 39.29 20.32
CA PRO A 12 -9.33 37.95 19.78
C PRO A 12 -8.22 37.78 18.74
N ARG A 13 -7.39 36.75 18.95
CA ARG A 13 -6.37 36.33 18.00
C ARG A 13 -7.08 36.00 16.68
N ALA A 14 -6.68 36.68 15.61
CA ALA A 14 -7.11 36.38 14.27
C ALA A 14 -7.01 34.87 14.05
N GLN A 15 -8.13 34.27 13.65
CA GLN A 15 -8.21 32.89 13.24
C GLN A 15 -7.14 32.68 12.18
N ASP A 16 -6.14 31.87 12.49
CA ASP A 16 -5.25 31.31 11.48
C ASP A 16 -6.15 30.57 10.50
N THR A 17 -6.46 31.21 9.37
CA THR A 17 -6.99 30.55 8.18
C THR A 17 -5.93 29.56 7.75
N MET A 18 -5.99 28.35 8.31
CA MET A 18 -5.25 27.23 7.78
C MET A 18 -5.60 27.13 6.29
N PRO A 19 -4.61 26.91 5.40
CA PRO A 19 -4.94 26.46 4.06
C PRO A 19 -5.81 25.21 4.20
N PRO A 20 -6.86 25.03 3.37
CA PRO A 20 -7.60 23.79 3.40
C PRO A 20 -6.56 22.66 3.28
N PRO A 21 -6.63 21.63 4.14
CA PRO A 21 -5.73 20.49 3.98
C PRO A 21 -5.80 20.08 2.51
N PRO A 22 -4.68 19.71 1.88
CA PRO A 22 -4.73 19.18 0.52
C PRO A 22 -5.84 18.14 0.55
N LEU A 23 -6.76 18.19 -0.43
CA LEU A 23 -7.78 17.17 -0.57
C LEU A 23 -7.01 15.85 -0.55
N SER A 24 -6.96 15.23 0.63
CA SER A 24 -6.75 13.82 0.79
C SER A 24 -7.95 13.32 0.03
N VAL A 25 -7.74 13.06 -1.25
CA VAL A 25 -8.33 11.92 -1.90
C VAL A 25 -7.87 10.79 -0.99
N ARG A 26 -8.65 10.58 0.08
CA ARG A 26 -8.90 9.26 0.59
C ARG A 26 -9.30 8.56 -0.69
N VAL A 27 -8.34 7.81 -1.27
CA VAL A 27 -8.73 6.57 -1.93
C VAL A 27 -9.72 6.00 -0.94
N PRO A 28 -11.02 5.90 -1.28
CA PRO A 28 -11.98 5.41 -0.33
C PRO A 28 -11.36 4.13 0.21
N GLU A 29 -11.07 4.15 1.51
CA GLU A 29 -10.87 2.93 2.27
C GLU A 29 -12.08 2.12 1.84
N ALA A 30 -11.88 1.10 1.01
CA ALA A 30 -12.98 0.39 0.38
C ALA A 30 -13.92 0.02 1.52
N ASP A 31 -15.10 0.65 1.53
CA ASP A 31 -16.02 0.51 2.64
C ASP A 31 -16.23 -0.99 2.78
N ALA A 32 -15.90 -1.52 3.97
CA ALA A 32 -16.04 -2.94 4.32
C ALA A 32 -17.52 -3.39 4.39
N GLU A 33 -18.40 -2.63 3.72
CA GLU A 33 -19.84 -2.76 3.58
C GLU A 33 -20.22 -2.90 2.08
N THR A 34 -19.24 -3.18 1.21
CA THR A 34 -19.44 -3.47 -0.21
C THR A 34 -19.58 -4.97 -0.47
N ASP A 35 -20.16 -5.71 0.49
CA ASP A 35 -20.71 -7.01 0.19
C ASP A 35 -21.89 -6.75 -0.75
N PHE A 36 -21.81 -7.23 -1.99
CA PHE A 36 -22.96 -7.27 -2.88
C PHE A 36 -23.62 -8.64 -2.71
N PRO A 37 -24.40 -8.91 -1.64
CA PRO A 37 -24.95 -10.24 -1.39
C PRO A 37 -25.86 -10.67 -2.55
N ASP A 38 -26.49 -9.70 -3.21
CA ASP A 38 -27.36 -9.84 -4.36
C ASP A 38 -26.61 -10.00 -5.71
N ALA A 39 -25.28 -9.91 -5.73
CA ALA A 39 -24.50 -10.14 -6.94
C ALA A 39 -24.29 -11.64 -7.20
N VAL A 40 -24.42 -12.05 -8.46
CA VAL A 40 -24.15 -13.40 -8.94
C VAL A 40 -23.10 -13.36 -10.05
N ILE A 41 -22.11 -14.26 -9.98
CA ILE A 41 -21.13 -14.45 -11.07
C ILE A 41 -21.84 -15.22 -12.19
N LEU A 42 -21.90 -14.62 -13.37
CA LEU A 42 -22.57 -15.20 -14.53
C LEU A 42 -21.61 -15.99 -15.41
N ASP A 43 -20.43 -15.43 -15.67
CA ASP A 43 -19.43 -16.02 -16.55
C ASP A 43 -18.02 -15.59 -16.15
N HIS A 44 -17.02 -16.22 -16.76
CA HIS A 44 -15.61 -15.92 -16.59
C HIS A 44 -14.90 -15.77 -17.93
N TYR A 45 -13.84 -14.96 -17.93
CA TYR A 45 -12.95 -14.80 -19.07
C TYR A 45 -11.50 -14.85 -18.63
N LEU A 46 -10.68 -15.63 -19.34
CA LEU A 46 -9.23 -15.67 -19.15
C LEU A 46 -8.54 -14.73 -20.14
N ASN A 47 -7.78 -13.76 -19.64
CA ASN A 47 -6.88 -12.99 -20.48
C ASN A 47 -5.66 -13.87 -20.88
N PRO A 48 -5.43 -14.13 -22.18
CA PRO A 48 -4.39 -15.06 -22.64
C PRO A 48 -2.96 -14.53 -22.49
N GLU A 49 -2.78 -13.22 -22.34
CA GLU A 49 -1.47 -12.58 -22.20
C GLU A 49 -1.00 -12.55 -20.74
N THR A 50 -1.95 -12.35 -19.81
CA THR A 50 -1.66 -12.18 -18.39
C THR A 50 -2.06 -13.38 -17.54
N TYR A 51 -2.82 -14.31 -18.12
CA TYR A 51 -3.44 -15.46 -17.45
C TYR A 51 -4.30 -15.06 -16.25
N ARG A 52 -4.86 -13.85 -16.26
CA ARG A 52 -5.75 -13.35 -15.21
C ARG A 52 -7.20 -13.56 -15.62
N VAL A 53 -8.01 -14.02 -14.67
CA VAL A 53 -9.44 -14.22 -14.87
C VAL A 53 -10.19 -12.95 -14.48
N THR A 54 -11.22 -12.63 -15.26
CA THR A 54 -12.25 -11.64 -14.92
C THR A 54 -13.60 -12.32 -14.89
N PHE A 55 -14.46 -11.89 -13.98
CA PHE A 55 -15.82 -12.35 -13.85
C PHE A 55 -16.81 -11.30 -14.35
N ASP A 56 -17.86 -11.82 -14.97
CA ASP A 56 -19.06 -11.08 -15.28
C ASP A 56 -19.99 -11.13 -14.07
N TRP A 57 -20.08 -10.00 -13.36
CA TRP A 57 -20.80 -9.90 -12.10
C TRP A 57 -22.06 -9.05 -12.26
N LYS A 58 -23.22 -9.61 -11.87
CA LYS A 58 -24.51 -8.94 -12.01
C LYS A 58 -25.28 -8.92 -10.70
N ARG A 59 -25.73 -7.73 -10.31
CA ARG A 59 -26.59 -7.50 -9.16
C ARG A 59 -28.06 -7.63 -9.53
N VAL A 60 -28.87 -8.17 -8.62
CA VAL A 60 -30.32 -8.25 -8.80
C VAL A 60 -30.91 -6.85 -8.91
N GLY A 61 -31.71 -6.61 -9.94
CA GLY A 61 -32.37 -5.31 -10.16
C GLY A 61 -31.48 -4.22 -10.77
N VAL A 62 -30.17 -4.45 -10.90
CA VAL A 62 -29.25 -3.54 -11.61
C VAL A 62 -29.13 -4.01 -13.06
N ARG A 63 -29.29 -3.07 -14.00
CA ARG A 63 -29.17 -3.37 -15.45
C ARG A 63 -27.73 -3.60 -15.87
N GLU A 64 -26.81 -2.88 -15.27
CA GLU A 64 -25.39 -2.90 -15.59
C GLU A 64 -24.73 -4.18 -15.07
N GLN A 65 -23.82 -4.70 -15.89
CA GLN A 65 -22.96 -5.82 -15.57
C GLN A 65 -21.55 -5.27 -15.31
N LEU A 66 -20.93 -5.73 -14.24
CA LEU A 66 -19.59 -5.35 -13.85
C LEU A 66 -18.61 -6.43 -14.29
N VAL A 67 -17.50 -6.02 -14.90
CA VAL A 67 -16.37 -6.92 -15.17
C VAL A 67 -15.37 -6.75 -14.06
N ILE A 68 -15.21 -7.76 -13.22
CA ILE A 68 -14.39 -7.67 -12.00
C ILE A 68 -13.28 -8.73 -12.05
N PRO A 69 -12.00 -8.35 -11.87
CA PRO A 69 -10.90 -9.32 -11.77
C PRO A 69 -11.14 -10.35 -10.65
N GLU A 70 -10.82 -11.62 -10.88
CA GLU A 70 -11.02 -12.71 -9.91
C GLU A 70 -10.36 -12.40 -8.56
N VAL A 71 -9.16 -11.80 -8.57
CA VAL A 71 -8.45 -11.35 -7.35
C VAL A 71 -9.26 -10.31 -6.56
N HIS A 72 -9.97 -9.40 -7.22
CA HIS A 72 -10.82 -8.43 -6.54
C HIS A 72 -12.13 -9.06 -6.08
N ALA A 73 -12.71 -9.96 -6.89
CA ALA A 73 -13.90 -10.69 -6.50
C ALA A 73 -13.66 -11.54 -5.24
N GLN A 74 -12.50 -12.20 -5.15
CA GLN A 74 -12.12 -13.00 -3.98
C GLN A 74 -11.82 -12.13 -2.75
N LEU A 75 -11.31 -10.91 -2.92
CA LEU A 75 -11.17 -9.94 -1.83
C LEU A 75 -12.53 -9.45 -1.30
N ILE A 76 -13.52 -9.31 -2.19
CA ILE A 76 -14.88 -8.89 -1.83
C ILE A 76 -15.61 -10.04 -1.15
N ASP A 77 -15.69 -11.22 -1.79
CA ASP A 77 -16.37 -12.38 -1.26
C ASP A 77 -15.73 -13.68 -1.81
N GLN A 78 -14.84 -14.28 -1.02
CA GLN A 78 -14.18 -15.54 -1.37
C GLN A 78 -15.20 -16.66 -1.62
N ASN A 79 -16.27 -16.74 -0.84
CA ASN A 79 -17.24 -17.84 -0.95
C ASN A 79 -17.98 -17.78 -2.29
N LYS A 80 -18.33 -16.59 -2.79
CA LYS A 80 -18.93 -16.45 -4.13
C LYS A 80 -18.03 -16.96 -5.25
N VAL A 81 -16.71 -16.73 -5.14
CA VAL A 81 -15.75 -17.24 -6.14
C VAL A 81 -15.64 -18.76 -6.07
N LEU A 82 -15.56 -19.32 -4.86
CA LEU A 82 -15.49 -20.77 -4.66
C LEU A 82 -16.77 -21.47 -5.12
N ASP A 83 -17.95 -20.92 -4.76
CA ASP A 83 -19.25 -21.43 -5.18
C ASP A 83 -19.40 -21.40 -6.70
N TYR A 84 -18.91 -20.35 -7.37
CA TYR A 84 -18.90 -20.27 -8.82
C TYR A 84 -18.07 -21.40 -9.45
N TRP A 85 -16.82 -21.59 -9.00
CA TRP A 85 -15.96 -22.65 -9.53
C TRP A 85 -16.50 -24.05 -9.21
N HIS A 86 -17.11 -24.23 -8.04
CA HIS A 86 -17.81 -25.46 -7.69
C HIS A 86 -19.01 -25.71 -8.61
N GLN A 87 -19.80 -24.68 -8.94
CA GLN A 87 -20.91 -24.79 -9.88
C GLN A 87 -20.44 -25.12 -11.30
N VAL A 88 -19.31 -24.54 -11.75
CA VAL A 88 -18.66 -24.91 -13.01
C VAL A 88 -18.32 -26.40 -13.00
N TYR A 89 -17.67 -26.90 -11.94
CA TYR A 89 -17.37 -28.32 -11.80
C TYR A 89 -18.62 -29.21 -11.83
N LEU A 90 -19.67 -28.85 -11.10
CA LEU A 90 -20.93 -29.62 -11.11
C LEU A 90 -21.56 -29.69 -12.51
N THR A 91 -21.42 -28.64 -13.31
CA THR A 91 -22.05 -28.51 -14.63
C THR A 91 -21.21 -29.15 -15.74
N THR A 92 -19.90 -28.97 -15.72
CA THR A 92 -19.00 -29.36 -16.81
C THR A 92 -18.11 -30.56 -16.48
N ARG A 93 -18.03 -30.94 -15.20
CA ARG A 93 -17.06 -31.91 -14.64
C ARG A 93 -15.60 -31.52 -14.83
N GLN A 94 -15.33 -30.24 -15.09
CA GLN A 94 -13.99 -29.70 -15.21
C GLN A 94 -13.61 -28.94 -13.94
N VAL A 95 -12.41 -29.22 -13.44
CA VAL A 95 -11.79 -28.36 -12.42
C VAL A 95 -11.39 -27.02 -13.04
N ARG A 96 -11.10 -26.02 -12.20
CA ARG A 96 -10.82 -24.64 -12.63
C ARG A 96 -9.79 -24.57 -13.77
N GLU A 97 -8.67 -25.27 -13.66
CA GLU A 97 -7.58 -25.26 -14.66
C GLU A 97 -8.04 -25.84 -16.00
N GLN A 98 -8.91 -26.86 -15.97
CA GLN A 98 -9.45 -27.49 -17.16
C GLN A 98 -10.49 -26.60 -17.84
N ALA A 99 -11.34 -25.94 -17.05
CA ALA A 99 -12.31 -24.97 -17.55
C ALA A 99 -11.60 -23.76 -18.20
N LEU A 100 -10.54 -23.27 -17.56
CA LEU A 100 -9.70 -22.17 -18.06
C LEU A 100 -8.75 -22.59 -19.18
N ARG A 101 -8.46 -23.89 -19.32
CA ARG A 101 -7.36 -24.43 -20.14
C ARG A 101 -6.03 -23.74 -19.82
N CYS A 102 -5.76 -23.55 -18.53
CA CYS A 102 -4.65 -22.77 -18.02
C CYS A 102 -4.09 -23.39 -16.73
N GLU A 103 -2.77 -23.60 -16.69
CA GLU A 103 -2.05 -24.12 -15.52
C GLU A 103 -1.24 -23.02 -14.80
N PHE A 104 -1.47 -21.75 -15.14
CA PHE A 104 -0.80 -20.62 -14.50
C PHE A 104 -1.62 -20.14 -13.30
N TYR A 105 -0.91 -19.86 -12.20
CA TYR A 105 -1.49 -19.41 -10.94
C TYR A 105 -0.95 -18.04 -10.56
N HIS A 106 -1.80 -17.25 -9.92
CA HIS A 106 -1.43 -15.96 -9.35
C HIS A 106 -1.54 -16.01 -7.84
N VAL A 107 -0.60 -15.37 -7.16
CA VAL A 107 -0.62 -15.24 -5.69
C VAL A 107 -1.83 -14.38 -5.31
N PHE A 108 -2.65 -14.86 -4.40
CA PHE A 108 -3.70 -14.06 -3.76
C PHE A 108 -3.17 -13.47 -2.45
N GLN A 109 -2.66 -14.33 -1.56
CA GLN A 109 -2.13 -13.91 -0.27
C GLN A 109 -1.04 -14.86 0.20
N ILE A 110 -0.07 -14.31 0.97
CA ILE A 110 0.87 -15.11 1.74
C ILE A 110 0.29 -15.30 3.16
N LEU A 111 0.02 -16.54 3.51
CA LEU A 111 -0.62 -16.92 4.77
C LEU A 111 0.40 -17.08 5.90
N ASP A 112 1.51 -17.77 5.62
CA ASP A 112 2.53 -18.08 6.62
C ASP A 112 3.95 -18.19 6.03
N HIS A 113 4.94 -18.40 6.88
CA HIS A 113 6.35 -18.57 6.51
C HIS A 113 7.05 -19.60 7.41
N ARG A 114 8.04 -20.31 6.86
CA ARG A 114 8.93 -21.17 7.64
C ARG A 114 10.36 -21.09 7.14
N ARG A 115 11.33 -21.25 8.05
CA ARG A 115 12.76 -21.28 7.71
C ARG A 115 13.22 -22.71 7.45
N ARG A 116 14.16 -22.89 6.52
CA ARG A 116 14.81 -24.19 6.28
C ARG A 116 15.91 -24.42 7.33
N GLY A 117 15.55 -24.83 8.54
CA GLY A 117 16.50 -25.16 9.61
C GLY A 117 17.33 -23.97 10.15
N ARG A 118 18.14 -24.22 11.20
CA ARG A 118 19.02 -23.19 11.77
C ARG A 118 20.16 -22.87 10.78
N GLY A 119 20.29 -21.60 10.41
CA GLY A 119 21.46 -21.08 9.69
C GLY A 119 21.28 -20.84 8.18
N THR A 120 20.21 -21.30 7.54
CA THR A 120 19.98 -20.97 6.12
C THR A 120 19.11 -19.71 5.97
N ARG A 121 19.40 -18.92 4.91
CA ARG A 121 18.58 -17.77 4.47
C ARG A 121 17.48 -18.20 3.48
N SER A 122 17.19 -19.51 3.43
CA SER A 122 16.23 -20.11 2.51
C SER A 122 14.93 -20.35 3.26
N GLY A 123 13.91 -19.55 2.95
CA GLY A 123 12.57 -19.66 3.55
C GLY A 123 11.55 -20.22 2.57
N PHE A 124 10.46 -20.75 3.10
CA PHE A 124 9.24 -21.06 2.37
C PHE A 124 8.13 -20.13 2.83
N LEU A 125 7.23 -19.81 1.93
CA LEU A 125 6.00 -19.06 2.18
C LEU A 125 4.82 -19.99 1.92
N LEU A 126 3.83 -19.99 2.80
CA LEU A 126 2.54 -20.64 2.54
C LEU A 126 1.71 -19.65 1.72
N VAL A 127 1.33 -20.05 0.50
CA VAL A 127 0.70 -19.19 -0.49
C VAL A 127 -0.72 -19.68 -0.74
N GLN A 128 -1.67 -18.77 -0.59
CA GLN A 128 -3.01 -18.89 -1.14
C GLN A 128 -3.01 -18.40 -2.59
N TRP A 129 -3.68 -19.13 -3.46
CA TRP A 129 -3.78 -18.83 -4.88
C TRP A 129 -5.11 -18.16 -5.23
N VAL A 130 -5.10 -17.31 -6.26
CA VAL A 130 -6.32 -16.69 -6.77
C VAL A 130 -7.26 -17.79 -7.31
N GLY A 131 -8.52 -17.77 -6.87
CA GLY A 131 -9.53 -18.78 -7.19
C GLY A 131 -9.58 -19.97 -6.23
N TYR A 132 -8.75 -19.98 -5.19
CA TYR A 132 -8.63 -21.05 -4.21
C TYR A 132 -8.81 -20.54 -2.77
N SER A 133 -9.28 -21.40 -1.89
CA SER A 133 -9.47 -21.08 -0.48
C SER A 133 -8.14 -20.96 0.27
N ASP A 134 -8.20 -20.43 1.48
CA ASP A 134 -7.09 -20.39 2.44
C ASP A 134 -6.94 -21.70 3.23
N ASP A 135 -7.66 -22.76 2.85
CA ASP A 135 -7.51 -24.09 3.41
C ASP A 135 -6.07 -24.61 3.22
N PRO A 136 -5.43 -25.15 4.26
CA PRO A 136 -4.11 -25.77 4.17
C PRO A 136 -3.96 -26.86 3.09
N GLU A 137 -5.03 -27.50 2.63
CA GLU A 137 -5.02 -28.49 1.54
C GLU A 137 -4.88 -27.84 0.15
N GLU A 138 -5.36 -26.61 -0.02
CA GLU A 138 -5.29 -25.86 -1.29
C GLU A 138 -4.13 -24.85 -1.33
N ALA A 139 -3.73 -24.33 -0.17
CA ALA A 139 -2.57 -23.47 -0.04
C ALA A 139 -1.26 -24.28 -0.12
N THR A 140 -0.24 -23.76 -0.79
CA THR A 140 1.02 -24.50 -1.00
C THR A 140 2.23 -23.80 -0.40
N TRP A 141 3.18 -24.59 0.12
CA TRP A 141 4.45 -24.08 0.62
C TRP A 141 5.45 -23.89 -0.52
N GLU A 142 5.71 -22.64 -0.86
CA GLU A 142 6.54 -22.26 -1.99
C GLU A 142 7.88 -21.63 -1.57
N PRO A 143 8.98 -21.90 -2.28
CA PRO A 143 10.25 -21.22 -2.00
C PRO A 143 10.11 -19.71 -2.11
N ILE A 144 10.60 -18.96 -1.12
CA ILE A 144 10.51 -17.49 -1.14
C ILE A 144 11.13 -16.88 -2.40
N THR A 145 12.19 -17.49 -2.94
CA THR A 145 12.85 -17.05 -4.18
C THR A 145 12.00 -17.25 -5.42
N LYS A 146 11.09 -18.23 -5.44
CA LYS A 146 10.12 -18.42 -6.53
C LYS A 146 9.07 -17.32 -6.46
N ILE A 147 8.46 -17.13 -5.28
CA ILE A 147 7.39 -16.15 -5.10
C ILE A 147 7.90 -14.72 -5.27
N ASP A 148 9.11 -14.39 -4.80
CA ASP A 148 9.70 -13.05 -4.99
C ASP A 148 9.96 -12.69 -6.45
N ARG A 149 10.13 -13.68 -7.34
CA ARG A 149 10.27 -13.43 -8.79
C ARG A 149 8.94 -13.11 -9.45
N VAL A 150 7.85 -13.76 -9.03
CA VAL A 150 6.53 -13.65 -9.68
C VAL A 150 5.60 -12.64 -9.01
N ALA A 151 5.79 -12.41 -7.71
CA ALA A 151 4.96 -11.57 -6.85
C ALA A 151 5.84 -10.78 -5.85
N PRO A 152 6.79 -9.95 -6.32
CA PRO A 152 7.77 -9.26 -5.45
C PRO A 152 7.12 -8.30 -4.45
N LEU A 153 6.00 -7.68 -4.83
CA LEU A 153 5.27 -6.74 -3.99
C LEU A 153 4.60 -7.48 -2.83
N ASP A 154 3.92 -8.59 -3.08
CA ASP A 154 3.27 -9.42 -2.06
C ASP A 154 4.29 -9.95 -1.04
N VAL A 155 5.45 -10.44 -1.50
CA VAL A 155 6.54 -10.87 -0.60
C VAL A 155 7.04 -9.71 0.23
N ARG A 156 7.25 -8.53 -0.37
CA ARG A 156 7.72 -7.35 0.37
C ARG A 156 6.71 -6.97 1.44
N ASP A 157 5.44 -6.90 1.12
CA ASP A 157 4.39 -6.42 2.01
C ASP A 157 4.14 -7.42 3.15
N TYR A 158 4.19 -8.72 2.86
CA TYR A 158 4.15 -9.77 3.89
C TYR A 158 5.34 -9.71 4.85
N LEU A 159 6.58 -9.65 4.33
CA LEU A 159 7.77 -9.58 5.17
C LEU A 159 7.80 -8.30 6.02
N THR A 160 7.26 -7.21 5.45
CA THR A 160 7.06 -5.93 6.13
C THR A 160 6.15 -6.10 7.33
N LYS A 161 4.93 -6.60 7.08
CA LYS A 161 3.88 -6.82 8.08
C LYS A 161 4.34 -7.73 9.22
N LYS A 162 5.06 -8.81 8.89
CA LYS A 162 5.55 -9.81 9.88
C LYS A 162 6.88 -9.44 10.54
N ARG A 163 7.46 -8.28 10.18
CA ARG A 163 8.76 -7.80 10.67
C ARG A 163 9.96 -8.73 10.37
N LEU A 164 9.92 -9.44 9.25
CA LEU A 164 10.85 -10.53 8.89
C LEU A 164 12.04 -10.10 8.03
N TRP A 165 12.13 -8.82 7.70
CA TRP A 165 13.13 -8.20 6.81
C TRP A 165 14.60 -8.51 7.11
N LYS A 166 14.92 -8.91 8.35
CA LYS A 166 16.28 -9.26 8.79
C LYS A 166 16.62 -10.75 8.60
N ASN A 167 15.61 -11.63 8.55
CA ASN A 167 15.79 -13.06 8.80
C ASN A 167 15.50 -13.97 7.59
N LEU A 168 14.89 -13.44 6.51
CA LEU A 168 14.32 -14.26 5.43
C LEU A 168 14.68 -13.88 3.99
N ARG A 169 15.53 -12.88 3.71
CA ARG A 169 16.00 -12.61 2.32
C ARG A 169 17.49 -12.88 2.07
N PRO A 170 17.85 -13.42 0.88
CA PRO A 170 19.15 -13.24 0.23
C PRO A 170 19.26 -11.80 -0.31
N TRP A 171 20.45 -11.21 -0.22
CA TRP A 171 20.74 -9.78 -0.41
C TRP A 171 20.82 -9.34 -1.90
N PRO A 172 20.03 -8.37 -2.41
CA PRO A 172 20.28 -7.78 -3.74
C PRO A 172 20.37 -6.23 -3.78
N ALA A 173 21.12 -5.75 -4.76
CA ALA A 173 21.73 -4.42 -4.89
C ALA A 173 20.81 -3.17 -4.95
N TRP A 174 19.50 -3.33 -5.11
CA TRP A 174 18.56 -2.21 -5.23
C TRP A 174 18.42 -1.38 -3.94
N ARG A 175 18.82 -1.94 -2.78
CA ARG A 175 18.95 -1.18 -1.52
C ARG A 175 20.13 -0.21 -1.48
N ARG A 176 21.18 -0.38 -2.30
CA ARG A 176 22.23 0.66 -2.41
C ARG A 176 21.60 1.94 -2.94
N LYS A 177 20.78 1.84 -4.00
CA LYS A 177 20.01 2.98 -4.51
C LYS A 177 19.06 3.61 -3.50
N ILE A 178 18.33 2.83 -2.70
CA ILE A 178 17.40 3.41 -1.70
C ILE A 178 18.15 4.08 -0.55
N GLN A 179 19.24 3.46 -0.06
CA GLN A 179 20.09 4.10 0.94
C GLN A 179 20.76 5.36 0.37
N ASP A 180 21.25 5.31 -0.87
CA ASP A 180 21.82 6.48 -1.57
C ASP A 180 20.78 7.59 -1.75
N HIS A 181 19.52 7.26 -2.04
CA HIS A 181 18.43 8.24 -2.16
C HIS A 181 18.02 8.85 -0.81
N GLU A 182 17.99 8.06 0.26
CA GLU A 182 17.70 8.53 1.60
C GLU A 182 18.86 9.37 2.17
N ASP A 183 20.10 8.95 1.95
CA ASP A 183 21.30 9.69 2.31
C ASP A 183 21.40 11.01 1.51
N ALA A 184 21.03 10.98 0.22
CA ALA A 184 20.92 12.19 -0.60
C ALA A 184 19.81 13.13 -0.09
N ARG A 185 18.66 12.59 0.29
CA ARG A 185 17.58 13.36 0.93
C ARG A 185 18.01 13.97 2.25
N GLN A 186 18.69 13.20 3.11
CA GLN A 186 19.20 13.70 4.39
C GLN A 186 20.28 14.77 4.19
N ARG A 187 21.16 14.64 3.18
CA ARG A 187 22.09 15.71 2.80
C ARG A 187 21.41 16.96 2.28
N LEU A 188 20.31 16.82 1.54
CA LEU A 188 19.49 17.95 1.08
C LEU A 188 18.73 18.63 2.23
N ILE A 189 18.27 17.85 3.21
CA ILE A 189 17.59 18.36 4.41
C ILE A 189 18.58 19.01 5.37
N ALA A 190 19.79 18.47 5.48
CA ALA A 190 20.87 18.98 6.32
C ALA A 190 21.73 20.05 5.64
N ALA A 191 21.56 20.28 4.34
CA ALA A 191 22.16 21.43 3.67
C ALA A 191 21.53 22.69 4.27
N PRO A 192 22.34 23.65 4.79
CA PRO A 192 21.83 24.96 5.17
C PRO A 192 21.04 25.52 3.99
N SER A 193 19.76 25.85 4.20
CA SER A 193 18.94 26.29 3.09
C SER A 193 19.55 27.56 2.50
N LEU A 194 19.56 27.71 1.17
CA LEU A 194 19.95 28.98 0.53
C LEU A 194 19.15 30.17 1.10
N LEU A 195 17.96 29.88 1.66
CA LEU A 195 17.13 30.81 2.40
C LEU A 195 17.73 31.18 3.77
N ASP A 196 18.32 30.24 4.51
CA ASP A 196 19.00 30.49 5.79
C ASP A 196 20.31 31.26 5.59
N GLU A 197 21.06 30.96 4.53
CA GLU A 197 22.23 31.76 4.13
C GLU A 197 21.80 33.17 3.68
N ALA A 198 20.75 33.30 2.87
CA ALA A 198 20.21 34.59 2.47
C ALA A 198 19.65 35.38 3.66
N ASN A 199 18.98 34.72 4.59
CA ASN A 199 18.45 35.33 5.82
C ASN A 199 19.56 35.72 6.79
N GLN A 200 20.65 34.93 6.89
CA GLN A 200 21.83 35.32 7.65
C GLN A 200 22.52 36.53 7.02
N ARG A 201 22.66 36.56 5.68
CA ARG A 201 23.21 37.73 4.97
C ARG A 201 22.35 38.98 5.18
N LEU A 202 21.04 38.86 5.02
CA LEU A 202 20.10 39.97 5.29
C LEU A 202 20.18 40.44 6.74
N ARG A 203 20.30 39.52 7.71
CA ARG A 203 20.46 39.89 9.13
C ARG A 203 21.79 40.58 9.39
N SER A 204 22.90 40.11 8.81
CA SER A 204 24.20 40.78 8.93
C SER A 204 24.19 42.18 8.29
N GLU A 205 23.65 42.31 7.07
CA GLU A 205 23.57 43.60 6.36
C GLU A 205 22.63 44.59 7.06
N SER A 206 21.52 44.12 7.65
CA SER A 206 20.62 44.95 8.44
C SER A 206 21.27 45.43 9.73
N THR A 207 22.08 44.60 10.37
CA THR A 207 22.80 44.95 11.61
C THR A 207 23.88 46.00 11.32
N THR A 208 24.60 45.88 10.19
CA THR A 208 25.59 46.86 9.74
C THR A 208 24.97 48.19 9.34
N ARG A 209 23.76 48.18 8.72
CA ARG A 209 23.05 49.43 8.41
C ARG A 209 22.48 50.10 9.64
N LEU A 210 21.97 49.34 10.60
CA LEU A 210 21.50 49.87 11.89
C LEU A 210 22.64 50.41 12.76
N SER A 211 23.84 49.81 12.73
CA SER A 211 25.02 50.37 13.44
C SER A 211 25.50 51.68 12.83
N ALA A 212 25.49 51.78 11.50
CA ALA A 212 25.83 52.99 10.76
C ALA A 212 24.82 54.13 10.97
N ASP A 213 23.51 53.84 10.95
CA ASP A 213 22.45 54.85 11.14
C ASP A 213 22.30 55.31 12.60
N LEU A 214 22.63 54.46 13.58
CA LEU A 214 22.62 54.81 15.00
C LEU A 214 23.93 55.43 15.50
N GLY A 215 24.94 55.58 14.63
CA GLY A 215 26.24 56.16 14.98
C GLY A 215 26.94 55.41 16.12
N LEU A 216 26.73 54.10 16.22
CA LEU A 216 27.34 53.26 17.25
C LEU A 216 28.70 52.70 16.85
N ASP A 217 29.15 52.98 15.63
CA ASP A 217 30.53 52.71 15.21
C ASP A 217 31.44 53.84 15.74
N ARG A 218 31.97 53.63 16.96
CA ARG A 218 33.20 54.29 17.43
C ARG A 218 34.38 53.34 17.28
#